data_AF-A0A4Y5MXI5-F1
#
_entry.id   AF-A0A4Y5MXI5-F1
#
_cell.length_a   1.000
_cell.length_b   1.000
_cell.length_c   1.000
_cell.angle_alpha   90.00
_cell.angle_beta   90.00
_cell.angle_gamma   90.00
#
_symmetry.space_group_name_H-M   'P 1'
#
loop_
_entity.id
_entity.type
_entity.pdbx_description
1 polymer ?
#
loop_
_entity_poly.entity_id
_entity_poly.type
_entity_poly.pdbx_seq_one_letter_code
_entity_poly.pdbx_strand_id
1 'polypeptide(L)'
;MNILIKIQLAVLLFIATAWGKDIHGTTIDWGTQNVGLGSVHVFPNAIWSIINNAASDFHGNINVDQGGGLYVSVVNPQITLSATLYDSIYGIVNNGVISFNAIKGYSNYIFIIMGNKLMNNGDLFYSASGEGSTVSSIKSTDWTNNGFIQFYQEMKSDSYVYLGMDGQTMLNNGQICFTNQNWYQLTGLLGKGCFTAQAQSSFYFINTYLPISEDQIFYLTNGATSIMAIGQTNDPRTFHVRGFGTTNGVANKIGLTATLSSPTPGKSPFSYNARDGILTLYVGLYTQIFEIGTGYDYTQFEIVSDTSRGIPQIYLGAVQYNGPPPNPGMPPECKKCKDVPGIPGVDQPPATSYSIETATKSTSSASIFTPSSTPVATKTSASKPTATDKPTATDKPTATHKPHIKTVTVFVTATVTDTEYVTETDYVS
;
A
#
# COMPACT_ATOMS: atom_id res chain seq x y z
N MET A 1 3.43 48.68 -8.37
CA MET A 1 3.47 47.44 -7.55
C MET A 1 2.49 46.37 -8.06
N ASN A 2 1.17 46.53 -7.94
CA ASN A 2 0.17 45.49 -8.29
C ASN A 2 0.27 44.91 -9.72
N ILE A 3 0.64 45.69 -10.74
CA ILE A 3 0.73 45.20 -12.12
C ILE A 3 1.97 44.31 -12.33
N LEU A 4 3.14 44.70 -11.79
CA LEU A 4 4.35 43.87 -11.84
C LEU A 4 4.15 42.53 -11.14
N ILE A 5 3.52 42.53 -9.96
CA ILE A 5 3.21 41.30 -9.20
C ILE A 5 2.29 40.39 -10.00
N LYS A 6 1.26 40.94 -10.68
CA LYS A 6 0.37 40.16 -11.55
C LYS A 6 1.10 39.58 -12.77
N ILE A 7 2.02 40.34 -13.38
CA ILE A 7 2.83 39.85 -14.50
C ILE A 7 3.80 38.77 -14.04
N GLN A 8 4.47 38.94 -12.89
CA GLN A 8 5.34 37.92 -12.30
C GLN A 8 4.57 36.64 -11.95
N LEU A 9 3.39 36.75 -11.33
CA LEU A 9 2.51 35.61 -11.08
C LEU A 9 2.10 34.91 -12.38
N ALA A 10 1.67 35.66 -13.40
CA ALA A 10 1.30 35.08 -14.69
C ALA A 10 2.49 34.35 -15.35
N VAL A 11 3.69 34.94 -15.36
CA VAL A 11 4.90 34.33 -15.90
C VAL A 11 5.30 33.07 -15.11
N LEU A 12 5.23 33.10 -13.77
CA LEU A 12 5.49 31.93 -12.92
C LEU A 12 4.47 30.81 -13.15
N LEU A 13 3.19 31.14 -13.33
CA LEU A 13 2.14 30.19 -13.72
C LEU A 13 2.41 29.58 -15.11
N PHE A 14 2.78 30.40 -16.10
CA PHE A 14 3.13 29.90 -17.44
C PHE A 14 4.37 28.99 -17.43
N ILE A 15 5.40 29.32 -16.65
CA ILE A 15 6.59 28.46 -16.47
C ILE A 15 6.20 27.14 -15.80
N ALA A 16 5.37 27.18 -14.74
CA ALA A 16 4.89 25.97 -14.07
C ALA A 16 4.08 25.06 -15.01
N THR A 17 3.21 25.64 -15.87
CA THR A 17 2.48 24.86 -16.89
C THR A 17 3.36 24.33 -18.01
N ALA A 18 4.53 24.91 -18.26
CA ALA A 18 5.43 24.46 -19.32
C ALA A 18 6.25 23.20 -18.93
N TRP A 19 6.31 22.86 -17.64
CA TRP A 19 7.10 21.73 -17.11
C TRP A 19 6.24 20.60 -16.53
N GLY A 20 4.93 20.80 -16.36
CA GLY A 20 3.99 19.73 -16.04
C GLY A 20 3.66 18.85 -17.26
N LYS A 21 3.17 17.63 -17.02
CA LYS A 21 2.76 16.68 -18.07
C LYS A 21 1.30 16.26 -17.88
N ASP A 22 0.43 16.88 -18.66
CA ASP A 22 -1.01 16.61 -18.69
C ASP A 22 -1.36 15.57 -19.77
N ILE A 23 -2.08 14.52 -19.39
CA ILE A 23 -2.42 13.37 -20.25
C ILE A 23 -3.94 13.24 -20.37
N HIS A 24 -4.47 13.55 -21.56
CA HIS A 24 -5.91 13.54 -21.87
C HIS A 24 -6.39 12.35 -22.70
N GLY A 25 -5.50 11.42 -23.05
CA GLY A 25 -5.82 10.23 -23.85
C GLY A 25 -4.82 9.10 -23.59
N THR A 26 -4.72 8.13 -24.50
CA THR A 26 -3.70 7.07 -24.38
C THR A 26 -2.36 7.53 -24.99
N THR A 27 -1.34 7.64 -24.16
CA THR A 27 0.05 7.92 -24.50
C THR A 27 0.91 6.72 -24.10
N ILE A 28 1.68 6.18 -25.05
CA ILE A 28 2.58 5.03 -24.83
C ILE A 28 3.98 5.46 -25.25
N ASP A 29 4.83 5.70 -24.26
CA ASP A 29 6.22 6.15 -24.43
C ASP A 29 7.17 4.95 -24.19
N TRP A 30 8.17 4.76 -25.07
CA TRP A 30 9.12 3.64 -25.00
C TRP A 30 10.57 4.12 -24.81
N GLY A 31 11.37 3.33 -24.11
CA GLY A 31 12.80 3.58 -23.89
C GLY A 31 13.05 4.73 -22.92
N THR A 32 14.18 5.42 -23.09
CA THR A 32 14.56 6.56 -22.23
C THR A 32 13.56 7.70 -22.35
N GLN A 33 12.88 8.03 -21.25
CA GLN A 33 11.90 9.10 -21.17
C GLN A 33 12.25 10.04 -20.01
N ASN A 34 12.23 11.34 -20.26
CA ASN A 34 12.18 12.32 -19.18
C ASN A 34 10.72 12.40 -18.71
N VAL A 35 10.43 11.83 -17.53
CA VAL A 35 9.06 11.80 -16.97
C VAL A 35 8.60 13.17 -16.41
N GLY A 36 9.50 14.15 -16.32
CA GLY A 36 9.17 15.56 -16.10
C GLY A 36 9.94 16.20 -14.94
N LEU A 37 10.17 17.52 -15.06
CA LEU A 37 10.65 18.41 -13.99
C LEU A 37 9.49 19.13 -13.28
N GLY A 38 8.29 18.55 -13.32
CA GLY A 38 7.05 19.18 -12.86
C GLY A 38 5.95 18.15 -12.60
N SER A 39 4.75 18.64 -12.27
CA SER A 39 3.64 17.78 -11.86
C SER A 39 3.03 17.00 -13.04
N VAL A 40 2.61 15.78 -12.77
CA VAL A 40 1.94 14.87 -13.72
C VAL A 40 0.44 14.83 -13.42
N HIS A 41 -0.40 14.98 -14.44
CA HIS A 41 -1.84 14.81 -14.31
C HIS A 41 -2.38 13.88 -15.41
N VAL A 42 -2.85 12.70 -15.03
CA VAL A 42 -3.59 11.79 -15.92
C VAL A 42 -5.09 12.00 -15.70
N PHE A 43 -5.77 12.53 -16.71
CA PHE A 43 -7.19 12.89 -16.68
C PHE A 43 -8.11 11.64 -16.76
N PRO A 44 -9.43 11.78 -16.53
CA PRO A 44 -10.36 10.65 -16.59
C PRO A 44 -10.32 9.92 -17.94
N ASN A 45 -10.26 8.59 -17.89
CA ASN A 45 -10.16 7.70 -19.06
C ASN A 45 -8.87 7.86 -19.91
N ALA A 46 -7.87 8.60 -19.42
CA ALA A 46 -6.58 8.74 -20.06
C ALA A 46 -5.57 7.71 -19.53
N ILE A 47 -4.60 7.30 -20.34
CA ILE A 47 -3.58 6.33 -19.95
C ILE A 47 -2.21 6.89 -20.32
N TRP A 48 -1.28 6.94 -19.38
CA TRP A 48 0.14 7.12 -19.69
C TRP A 48 0.88 5.83 -19.36
N SER A 49 1.47 5.20 -20.38
CA SER A 49 2.29 4.00 -20.24
C SER A 49 3.72 4.32 -20.64
N ILE A 50 4.67 4.11 -19.73
CA ILE A 50 6.10 4.33 -19.89
C ILE A 50 6.78 2.96 -19.83
N ILE A 51 7.35 2.50 -20.94
CA ILE A 51 7.86 1.13 -21.10
C ILE A 51 9.36 1.14 -21.38
N ASN A 52 10.13 0.32 -20.64
CA ASN A 52 11.59 0.19 -20.75
C ASN A 52 12.35 1.50 -20.47
N ASN A 53 11.77 2.41 -19.68
CA ASN A 53 12.49 3.56 -19.15
C ASN A 53 13.22 3.17 -17.86
N ALA A 54 14.55 3.20 -17.84
CA ALA A 54 15.33 2.78 -16.68
C ALA A 54 15.12 3.68 -15.45
N ALA A 55 14.93 4.99 -15.68
CA ALA A 55 14.80 6.01 -14.63
C ALA A 55 13.54 6.85 -14.82
N SER A 56 12.49 6.53 -14.08
CA SER A 56 11.22 7.27 -14.02
C SER A 56 11.13 8.02 -12.70
N ASP A 57 11.94 9.07 -12.58
CA ASP A 57 12.08 9.87 -11.36
C ASP A 57 11.20 11.13 -11.47
N PHE A 58 10.12 11.16 -10.68
CA PHE A 58 9.08 12.18 -10.71
C PHE A 58 9.44 13.38 -9.82
N HIS A 59 9.61 14.55 -10.43
CA HIS A 59 9.91 15.82 -9.75
C HIS A 59 8.69 16.76 -9.69
N GLY A 60 7.57 16.24 -9.19
CA GLY A 60 6.33 17.00 -9.04
C GLY A 60 5.20 16.19 -8.41
N ASN A 61 4.03 16.79 -8.24
CA ASN A 61 2.85 16.07 -7.76
C ASN A 61 2.36 15.08 -8.83
N ILE A 62 1.84 13.93 -8.42
CA ILE A 62 1.25 12.94 -9.32
C ILE A 62 -0.25 12.86 -9.04
N ASN A 63 -1.06 13.30 -10.00
CA ASN A 63 -2.51 13.21 -9.95
C ASN A 63 -3.00 12.22 -11.01
N VAL A 64 -3.75 11.20 -10.59
CA VAL A 64 -4.41 10.26 -11.50
C VAL A 64 -5.90 10.26 -11.18
N ASP A 65 -6.72 10.74 -12.11
CA ASP A 65 -8.16 10.85 -11.94
C ASP A 65 -8.87 9.50 -12.11
N GLN A 66 -10.16 9.46 -11.73
CA GLN A 66 -10.98 8.25 -11.84
C GLN A 66 -11.05 7.76 -13.29
N GLY A 67 -10.72 6.47 -13.49
CA GLY A 67 -10.62 5.86 -14.81
C GLY A 67 -9.34 6.22 -15.58
N GLY A 68 -8.51 7.13 -15.06
CA GLY A 68 -7.16 7.38 -15.56
C GLY A 68 -6.16 6.30 -15.10
N GLY A 69 -5.04 6.18 -15.80
CA GLY A 69 -4.00 5.21 -15.44
C GLY A 69 -2.57 5.66 -15.75
N LEU A 70 -1.67 5.56 -14.76
CA LEU A 70 -0.23 5.75 -14.89
C LEU A 70 0.49 4.40 -14.75
N TYR A 71 1.19 3.98 -15.80
CA TYR A 71 1.91 2.72 -15.86
C TYR A 71 3.38 3.00 -16.13
N VAL A 72 4.26 2.48 -15.27
CA VAL A 72 5.71 2.50 -15.44
C VAL A 72 6.17 1.05 -15.43
N SER A 73 6.76 0.58 -16.52
CA SER A 73 6.95 -0.86 -16.74
C SER A 73 8.23 -1.19 -17.49
N VAL A 74 8.74 -2.40 -17.28
CA VAL A 74 9.87 -2.95 -18.02
C VAL A 74 9.56 -4.36 -18.51
N VAL A 75 9.95 -4.63 -19.76
CA VAL A 75 9.75 -5.90 -20.47
C VAL A 75 11.06 -6.42 -21.09
N ASN A 76 12.19 -5.88 -20.65
CA ASN A 76 13.53 -6.30 -21.03
C ASN A 76 14.32 -6.67 -19.76
N PRO A 77 14.80 -7.92 -19.61
CA PRO A 77 15.52 -8.37 -18.42
C PRO A 77 16.91 -7.72 -18.25
N GLN A 78 17.38 -6.90 -19.20
CA GLN A 78 18.62 -6.12 -19.08
C GLN A 78 18.41 -4.71 -18.51
N ILE A 79 17.16 -4.33 -18.18
CA ILE A 79 16.83 -2.98 -17.70
C ILE A 79 16.33 -3.06 -16.25
N THR A 80 17.07 -2.43 -15.34
CA THR A 80 16.64 -2.09 -13.98
C THR A 80 15.55 -1.02 -14.07
N LEU A 81 14.39 -1.25 -13.44
CA LEU A 81 13.33 -0.23 -13.38
C LEU A 81 13.44 0.58 -12.08
N SER A 82 13.65 1.89 -12.22
CA SER A 82 13.44 2.89 -11.17
C SER A 82 12.14 3.65 -11.44
N ALA A 83 11.27 3.71 -10.43
CA ALA A 83 10.07 4.54 -10.42
C ALA A 83 9.99 5.24 -9.06
N THR A 84 10.34 6.52 -9.02
CA THR A 84 10.63 7.21 -7.75
C THR A 84 10.02 8.59 -7.65
N LEU A 85 9.76 9.03 -6.41
CA LEU A 85 9.47 10.41 -6.05
C LEU A 85 10.22 10.66 -4.74
N TYR A 86 11.27 11.47 -4.78
CA TYR A 86 12.15 11.75 -3.64
C TYR A 86 12.08 13.22 -3.23
N ASP A 87 10.91 13.68 -2.81
CA ASP A 87 10.73 15.10 -2.47
C ASP A 87 9.70 15.30 -1.36
N SER A 88 10.13 15.92 -0.27
CA SER A 88 9.28 16.25 0.88
C SER A 88 8.21 17.33 0.63
N ILE A 89 8.16 17.96 -0.55
CA ILE A 89 7.12 18.95 -0.91
C ILE A 89 6.09 18.48 -1.95
N TYR A 90 6.29 17.32 -2.60
CA TYR A 90 5.35 16.79 -3.58
C TYR A 90 4.58 15.58 -3.05
N GLY A 91 3.41 15.32 -3.61
CA GLY A 91 2.56 14.21 -3.18
C GLY A 91 1.78 13.56 -4.32
N ILE A 92 1.05 12.51 -3.96
CA ILE A 92 0.26 11.69 -4.88
C ILE A 92 -1.21 11.73 -4.49
N VAL A 93 -2.07 11.97 -5.48
CA VAL A 93 -3.52 11.77 -5.38
C VAL A 93 -3.93 10.78 -6.47
N ASN A 94 -4.29 9.56 -6.06
CA ASN A 94 -4.69 8.49 -6.97
C ASN A 94 -6.16 8.13 -6.78
N ASN A 95 -6.97 8.43 -7.79
CA ASN A 95 -8.37 8.00 -7.92
C ASN A 95 -8.56 6.96 -9.05
N GLY A 96 -7.50 6.68 -9.82
CA GLY A 96 -7.48 5.73 -10.94
C GLY A 96 -6.54 4.54 -10.67
N VAL A 97 -5.62 4.27 -11.58
CA VAL A 97 -4.61 3.21 -11.44
C VAL A 97 -3.20 3.79 -11.48
N ILE A 98 -2.34 3.42 -10.53
CA ILE A 98 -0.89 3.58 -10.62
C ILE A 98 -0.26 2.17 -10.60
N SER A 99 0.57 1.84 -11.58
CA SER A 99 1.21 0.52 -11.66
C SER A 99 2.69 0.62 -12.03
N PHE A 100 3.55 0.21 -11.10
CA PHE A 100 4.98 0.05 -11.32
C PHE A 100 5.29 -1.45 -11.45
N ASN A 101 5.73 -1.88 -12.63
CA ASN A 101 5.85 -3.30 -12.99
C ASN A 101 7.25 -3.66 -13.53
N ALA A 102 8.03 -4.33 -12.68
CA ALA A 102 9.35 -4.87 -12.96
C ALA A 102 9.37 -6.41 -13.04
N ILE A 103 8.23 -7.09 -13.26
CA ILE A 103 8.19 -8.56 -13.32
C ILE A 103 9.10 -9.10 -14.44
N LYS A 104 9.13 -8.44 -15.60
CA LYS A 104 9.94 -8.81 -16.77
C LYS A 104 11.23 -7.97 -16.90
N GLY A 105 11.66 -7.32 -15.81
CA GLY A 105 12.84 -6.47 -15.73
C GLY A 105 14.09 -7.20 -15.27
N TYR A 106 15.17 -6.44 -15.08
CA TYR A 106 16.33 -6.92 -14.31
C TYR A 106 15.93 -7.20 -12.86
N SER A 107 16.65 -8.10 -12.19
CA SER A 107 16.31 -8.61 -10.85
C SER A 107 16.26 -7.52 -9.76
N ASN A 108 17.04 -6.46 -9.92
CA ASN A 108 17.00 -5.27 -9.08
C ASN A 108 16.00 -4.24 -9.64
N TYR A 109 15.20 -3.65 -8.75
CA TYR A 109 14.25 -2.58 -9.05
C TYR A 109 14.20 -1.58 -7.89
N ILE A 110 13.79 -0.33 -8.16
CA ILE A 110 13.74 0.76 -7.18
C ILE A 110 12.35 1.39 -7.23
N PHE A 111 11.49 1.06 -6.26
CA PHE A 111 10.15 1.64 -6.13
C PHE A 111 10.03 2.40 -4.81
N ILE A 112 10.31 3.70 -4.85
CA ILE A 112 10.37 4.54 -3.65
C ILE A 112 9.60 5.84 -3.88
N ILE A 113 8.47 5.96 -3.20
CA ILE A 113 7.70 7.21 -3.09
C ILE A 113 7.96 7.75 -1.68
N MET A 114 8.45 8.99 -1.61
CA MET A 114 8.68 9.77 -0.41
C MET A 114 8.17 11.20 -0.66
N GLY A 115 6.98 11.51 -0.14
CA GLY A 115 6.25 12.75 -0.44
C GLY A 115 5.57 13.40 0.77
N ASN A 116 5.10 14.65 0.66
CA ASN A 116 4.28 15.27 1.71
C ASN A 116 2.90 14.62 1.87
N LYS A 117 2.37 14.05 0.78
CA LYS A 117 1.03 13.45 0.74
C LYS A 117 0.97 12.15 -0.08
N LEU A 118 0.22 11.17 0.42
CA LEU A 118 -0.38 10.07 -0.31
C LEU A 118 -1.88 10.04 -0.02
N MET A 119 -2.70 10.21 -1.05
CA MET A 119 -4.16 9.97 -0.99
C MET A 119 -4.54 8.94 -2.05
N ASN A 120 -4.67 7.67 -1.63
CA ASN A 120 -5.03 6.56 -2.52
C ASN A 120 -6.51 6.16 -2.35
N ASN A 121 -7.35 6.55 -3.31
CA ASN A 121 -8.74 6.11 -3.44
C ASN A 121 -8.91 5.06 -4.55
N GLY A 122 -8.00 5.03 -5.52
CA GLY A 122 -7.93 4.05 -6.60
C GLY A 122 -7.05 2.84 -6.27
N ASP A 123 -6.39 2.29 -7.29
CA ASP A 123 -5.51 1.12 -7.17
C ASP A 123 -4.04 1.51 -7.37
N LEU A 124 -3.14 1.02 -6.51
CA LEU A 124 -1.69 1.21 -6.60
C LEU A 124 -0.96 -0.13 -6.55
N PHE A 125 -0.14 -0.43 -7.56
CA PHE A 125 0.59 -1.69 -7.68
C PHE A 125 2.10 -1.48 -7.75
N TYR A 126 2.84 -2.16 -6.88
CA TYR A 126 4.29 -2.41 -7.01
C TYR A 126 4.50 -3.90 -7.29
N SER A 127 5.02 -4.25 -8.46
CA SER A 127 5.12 -5.63 -8.93
C SER A 127 6.51 -5.95 -9.46
N ALA A 128 7.10 -7.08 -9.06
CA ALA A 128 8.43 -7.50 -9.50
C ALA A 128 8.58 -9.03 -9.56
N SER A 129 9.69 -9.54 -10.11
CA SER A 129 9.98 -10.98 -10.12
C SER A 129 10.28 -11.50 -8.70
N GLY A 130 11.17 -10.84 -7.97
CA GLY A 130 11.71 -11.35 -6.70
C GLY A 130 12.92 -12.29 -6.89
N GLU A 131 13.53 -12.26 -8.07
CA GLU A 131 14.87 -12.83 -8.27
C GLU A 131 15.92 -12.08 -7.43
N GLY A 132 15.80 -10.74 -7.35
CA GLY A 132 16.59 -9.88 -6.48
C GLY A 132 15.87 -9.50 -5.18
N SER A 133 16.65 -9.02 -4.20
CA SER A 133 16.17 -8.48 -2.93
C SER A 133 16.39 -6.97 -2.90
N THR A 134 15.33 -6.19 -2.65
CA THR A 134 15.35 -4.72 -2.66
C THR A 134 14.36 -4.14 -1.63
N VAL A 135 14.54 -2.86 -1.30
CA VAL A 135 13.64 -2.12 -0.42
C VAL A 135 12.68 -1.31 -1.28
N SER A 136 11.39 -1.48 -1.04
CA SER A 136 10.36 -0.62 -1.63
C SER A 136 9.69 0.22 -0.56
N SER A 137 9.22 1.43 -0.90
CA SER A 137 8.47 2.22 0.08
C SER A 137 7.45 3.19 -0.52
N ILE A 138 6.46 3.51 0.32
CA ILE A 138 5.52 4.61 0.12
C ILE A 138 5.44 5.38 1.44
N LYS A 139 6.39 6.29 1.65
CA LYS A 139 6.49 7.13 2.84
C LYS A 139 5.84 8.49 2.62
N SER A 140 5.02 8.92 3.57
CA SER A 140 4.42 10.25 3.51
C SER A 140 3.94 10.77 4.86
N THR A 141 3.98 12.10 5.05
CA THR A 141 3.51 12.78 6.27
C THR A 141 1.98 12.90 6.34
N ASP A 142 1.29 13.00 5.20
CA ASP A 142 -0.18 12.86 5.09
C ASP A 142 -0.47 11.58 4.31
N TRP A 143 -0.59 10.45 5.00
CA TRP A 143 -0.75 9.13 4.39
C TRP A 143 -2.16 8.60 4.62
N THR A 144 -2.94 8.46 3.54
CA THR A 144 -4.29 7.90 3.55
C THR A 144 -4.51 6.91 2.40
N ASN A 145 -4.98 5.71 2.72
CA ASN A 145 -5.50 4.72 1.77
C ASN A 145 -6.96 4.40 2.06
N ASN A 146 -7.85 4.70 1.11
CA ASN A 146 -9.24 4.25 1.07
C ASN A 146 -9.48 3.19 -0.02
N GLY A 147 -8.59 3.13 -1.02
CA GLY A 147 -8.66 2.22 -2.16
C GLY A 147 -7.93 0.90 -1.93
N PHE A 148 -7.10 0.52 -2.91
CA PHE A 148 -6.35 -0.73 -2.93
C PHE A 148 -4.86 -0.47 -3.17
N ILE A 149 -4.00 -1.17 -2.41
CA ILE A 149 -2.54 -1.17 -2.62
C ILE A 149 -2.05 -2.62 -2.67
N GLN A 150 -1.20 -2.95 -3.64
CA GLN A 150 -0.63 -4.28 -3.83
C GLN A 150 0.89 -4.22 -3.95
N PHE A 151 1.56 -5.03 -3.14
CA PHE A 151 2.95 -5.40 -3.29
C PHE A 151 3.01 -6.85 -3.76
N TYR A 152 3.56 -7.08 -4.94
CA TYR A 152 3.60 -8.38 -5.59
C TYR A 152 5.04 -8.79 -5.92
N GLN A 153 5.36 -10.04 -5.60
CA GLN A 153 6.52 -10.75 -6.12
C GLN A 153 6.08 -12.09 -6.68
N GLU A 154 6.63 -12.47 -7.84
CA GLU A 154 6.41 -13.80 -8.43
C GLU A 154 7.02 -14.89 -7.54
N MET A 155 8.20 -14.64 -6.96
CA MET A 155 8.88 -15.53 -6.00
C MET A 155 9.37 -14.78 -4.75
N LYS A 156 9.46 -15.49 -3.62
CA LYS A 156 9.85 -14.92 -2.32
C LYS A 156 11.34 -14.58 -2.26
N SER A 157 11.65 -13.29 -2.13
CA SER A 157 12.99 -12.77 -1.87
C SER A 157 13.17 -12.30 -0.41
N ASP A 158 14.30 -11.66 -0.10
CA ASP A 158 14.49 -10.90 1.14
C ASP A 158 14.00 -9.45 1.02
N SER A 159 13.38 -9.07 -0.11
CA SER A 159 12.72 -7.77 -0.27
C SER A 159 11.70 -7.51 0.83
N TYR A 160 11.60 -6.25 1.22
CA TYR A 160 10.61 -5.76 2.17
C TYR A 160 10.10 -4.36 1.80
N VAL A 161 8.91 -4.06 2.32
CA VAL A 161 8.20 -2.80 2.09
C VAL A 161 8.16 -1.97 3.38
N TYR A 162 8.30 -0.64 3.25
CA TYR A 162 7.92 0.33 4.28
C TYR A 162 6.72 1.18 3.83
N LEU A 163 5.78 1.42 4.75
CA LEU A 163 4.58 2.23 4.53
C LEU A 163 4.47 3.33 5.58
N GLY A 164 4.12 4.55 5.15
CA GLY A 164 4.06 5.73 6.00
C GLY A 164 5.43 6.26 6.41
N MET A 165 5.44 7.37 7.15
CA MET A 165 6.67 7.90 7.76
C MET A 165 6.97 7.22 9.10
N ASP A 166 8.22 6.82 9.28
CA ASP A 166 8.66 6.06 10.45
C ASP A 166 8.35 6.81 11.76
N GLY A 167 7.78 6.11 12.74
CA GLY A 167 7.36 6.68 14.02
C GLY A 167 6.10 7.57 13.97
N GLN A 168 5.58 7.88 12.78
CA GLN A 168 4.31 8.60 12.62
C GLN A 168 3.12 7.63 12.54
N THR A 169 1.98 8.10 12.06
CA THR A 169 0.75 7.31 11.85
C THR A 169 0.30 7.41 10.40
N MET A 170 -0.28 6.33 9.88
CA MET A 170 -0.88 6.29 8.56
C MET A 170 -2.33 5.78 8.64
N LEU A 171 -3.22 6.30 7.79
CA LEU A 171 -4.64 5.95 7.78
C LEU A 171 -4.96 4.92 6.68
N ASN A 172 -5.33 3.69 7.06
CA ASN A 172 -5.80 2.66 6.14
C ASN A 172 -7.28 2.31 6.41
N ASN A 173 -8.17 2.80 5.56
CA ASN A 173 -9.57 2.38 5.45
C ASN A 173 -9.80 1.40 4.28
N GLY A 174 -8.78 1.22 3.44
CA GLY A 174 -8.81 0.37 2.25
C GLY A 174 -8.23 -1.02 2.48
N GLN A 175 -7.79 -1.64 1.39
CA GLN A 175 -7.16 -2.94 1.38
C GLN A 175 -5.69 -2.82 0.95
N ILE A 176 -4.79 -3.49 1.66
CA ILE A 176 -3.36 -3.54 1.35
C ILE A 176 -2.94 -5.01 1.29
N CYS A 177 -2.36 -5.44 0.17
CA CYS A 177 -2.05 -6.84 -0.10
C CYS A 177 -0.56 -7.07 -0.35
N PHE A 178 -0.03 -8.17 0.17
CA PHE A 178 1.35 -8.59 0.02
C PHE A 178 1.40 -10.03 -0.53
N THR A 179 2.04 -10.24 -1.67
CA THR A 179 2.21 -11.57 -2.31
C THR A 179 3.68 -11.88 -2.44
N ASN A 180 4.16 -12.95 -1.77
CA ASN A 180 5.58 -13.26 -1.65
C ASN A 180 6.44 -12.06 -1.21
N GLN A 181 5.88 -11.16 -0.38
CA GLN A 181 6.54 -9.92 0.04
C GLN A 181 6.66 -9.85 1.56
N ASN A 182 7.72 -9.22 2.05
CA ASN A 182 7.77 -8.83 3.46
C ASN A 182 7.23 -7.43 3.65
N TRP A 183 6.61 -7.19 4.79
CA TRP A 183 6.27 -5.85 5.24
C TRP A 183 6.90 -5.60 6.61
N TYR A 184 7.66 -4.54 6.73
CA TYR A 184 8.23 -4.10 7.99
C TYR A 184 7.43 -2.90 8.51
N GLN A 185 6.75 -3.07 9.64
CA GLN A 185 5.96 -2.00 10.24
C GLN A 185 6.86 -1.10 11.09
N LEU A 186 7.00 0.15 10.64
CA LEU A 186 7.68 1.25 11.35
C LEU A 186 6.73 2.41 11.72
N THR A 187 5.46 2.32 11.33
CA THR A 187 4.44 3.39 11.40
C THR A 187 3.21 2.89 12.14
N GLY A 188 2.53 3.75 12.90
CA GLY A 188 1.26 3.46 13.56
C GLY A 188 0.12 3.33 12.54
N LEU A 189 -0.83 2.45 12.81
CA LEU A 189 -1.81 1.97 11.84
C LEU A 189 -3.20 2.40 12.28
N LEU A 190 -3.70 3.49 11.72
CA LEU A 190 -5.02 4.01 12.04
C LEU A 190 -6.04 3.59 10.99
N GLY A 191 -7.30 3.46 11.39
CA GLY A 191 -8.42 3.21 10.49
C GLY A 191 -9.06 1.85 10.73
N LYS A 192 -9.68 1.33 9.67
CA LYS A 192 -10.58 0.15 9.71
C LYS A 192 -10.48 -0.73 8.47
N GLY A 193 -9.35 -0.64 7.79
CA GLY A 193 -9.04 -1.41 6.59
C GLY A 193 -8.43 -2.78 6.92
N CYS A 194 -7.86 -3.40 5.90
CA CYS A 194 -7.21 -4.70 6.03
C CYS A 194 -5.82 -4.73 5.41
N PHE A 195 -4.90 -5.43 6.08
CA PHE A 195 -3.60 -5.86 5.56
C PHE A 195 -3.66 -7.37 5.32
N THR A 196 -3.34 -7.83 4.12
CA THR A 196 -3.47 -9.25 3.75
C THR A 196 -2.15 -9.84 3.28
N ALA A 197 -1.71 -10.89 3.96
CA ALA A 197 -0.58 -11.72 3.56
C ALA A 197 -1.09 -12.88 2.70
N GLN A 198 -0.51 -13.07 1.51
CA GLN A 198 -0.78 -14.22 0.64
C GLN A 198 0.48 -14.82 0.02
N ALA A 199 0.36 -16.08 -0.41
CA ALA A 199 1.50 -16.95 -0.67
C ALA A 199 2.50 -16.92 0.50
N GLN A 200 3.81 -16.73 0.27
CA GLN A 200 4.86 -16.80 1.29
C GLN A 200 5.13 -15.46 2.02
N SER A 201 4.18 -14.52 2.02
CA SER A 201 4.36 -13.18 2.60
C SER A 201 4.49 -13.21 4.13
N SER A 202 5.34 -12.34 4.67
CA SER A 202 5.55 -12.23 6.12
C SER A 202 5.43 -10.78 6.61
N PHE A 203 4.79 -10.58 7.76
CA PHE A 203 4.73 -9.29 8.43
C PHE A 203 5.72 -9.27 9.59
N TYR A 204 6.55 -8.23 9.66
CA TYR A 204 7.45 -7.99 10.77
C TYR A 204 7.06 -6.69 11.48
N PHE A 205 6.46 -6.84 12.65
CA PHE A 205 6.06 -5.74 13.52
C PHE A 205 7.25 -5.35 14.40
N ILE A 206 8.08 -4.45 13.86
CA ILE A 206 9.31 -3.97 14.50
C ILE A 206 8.98 -2.87 15.52
N ASN A 207 7.97 -2.04 15.26
CA ASN A 207 7.61 -0.92 16.13
C ASN A 207 6.25 -1.11 16.81
N THR A 208 6.17 -2.13 17.68
CA THR A 208 4.98 -2.52 18.43
C THR A 208 4.57 -1.54 19.53
N TYR A 209 5.31 -0.44 19.74
CA TYR A 209 4.90 0.66 20.61
C TYR A 209 3.83 1.57 19.97
N LEU A 210 3.84 1.67 18.64
CA LEU A 210 2.99 2.61 17.91
C LEU A 210 1.51 2.22 17.97
N PRO A 211 0.59 3.19 17.90
CA PRO A 211 -0.84 2.91 17.97
C PRO A 211 -1.29 2.07 16.76
N ILE A 212 -2.21 1.15 17.02
CA ILE A 212 -2.93 0.36 16.02
C ILE A 212 -4.41 0.48 16.38
N SER A 213 -5.26 0.78 15.40
CA SER A 213 -6.71 0.83 15.60
C SER A 213 -7.29 -0.57 15.78
N GLU A 214 -8.25 -0.74 16.69
CA GLU A 214 -8.92 -2.02 16.96
C GLU A 214 -9.63 -2.59 15.71
N ASP A 215 -10.14 -1.73 14.83
CA ASP A 215 -10.79 -2.12 13.57
C ASP A 215 -9.78 -2.51 12.45
N GLN A 216 -8.47 -2.48 12.72
CA GLN A 216 -7.43 -2.76 11.72
C GLN A 216 -7.07 -4.25 11.68
N ILE A 217 -7.48 -4.94 10.61
CA ILE A 217 -7.32 -6.39 10.48
C ILE A 217 -6.03 -6.79 9.75
N PHE A 218 -5.33 -7.80 10.28
CA PHE A 218 -4.24 -8.52 9.62
C PHE A 218 -4.72 -9.92 9.22
N TYR A 219 -4.88 -10.16 7.92
CA TYR A 219 -5.44 -11.41 7.40
C TYR A 219 -4.36 -12.30 6.78
N LEU A 220 -4.23 -13.51 7.32
CA LEU A 220 -3.38 -14.60 6.82
C LEU A 220 -4.23 -15.51 5.92
N THR A 221 -4.04 -15.43 4.61
CA THR A 221 -4.90 -16.14 3.63
C THR A 221 -4.69 -17.64 3.56
N ASN A 222 -3.52 -18.13 3.99
CA ASN A 222 -3.08 -19.50 3.77
C ASN A 222 -1.99 -19.90 4.79
N GLY A 223 -1.49 -21.13 4.69
CA GLY A 223 -0.50 -21.69 5.62
C GLY A 223 0.94 -21.19 5.49
N ALA A 224 1.35 -20.61 4.36
CA ALA A 224 2.75 -20.23 4.13
C ALA A 224 3.11 -18.81 4.60
N THR A 225 2.16 -18.09 5.22
CA THR A 225 2.36 -16.72 5.72
C THR A 225 2.88 -16.69 7.15
N SER A 226 3.54 -15.61 7.56
CA SER A 226 4.00 -15.43 8.95
C SER A 226 3.78 -14.02 9.51
N ILE A 227 3.67 -13.93 10.83
CA ILE A 227 3.79 -12.70 11.62
C ILE A 227 4.93 -12.89 12.64
N MET A 228 5.87 -11.95 12.65
CA MET A 228 6.92 -11.82 13.65
C MET A 228 6.78 -10.46 14.34
N ALA A 229 6.87 -10.39 15.67
CA ALA A 229 6.70 -9.13 16.41
C ALA A 229 7.73 -8.94 17.53
N ILE A 230 8.03 -7.70 17.88
CA ILE A 230 8.81 -7.39 19.09
C ILE A 230 7.87 -7.37 20.30
N GLY A 231 8.14 -8.25 21.28
CA GLY A 231 7.40 -8.29 22.54
C GLY A 231 7.67 -7.09 23.44
N GLN A 232 6.72 -6.76 24.31
CA GLN A 232 6.70 -5.57 25.14
C GLN A 232 6.53 -5.89 26.63
N THR A 233 7.16 -5.11 27.51
CA THR A 233 7.00 -5.27 28.97
C THR A 233 5.83 -4.45 29.54
N ASN A 234 5.46 -3.36 28.88
CA ASN A 234 4.40 -2.44 29.30
C ASN A 234 3.45 -2.19 28.14
N ASP A 235 2.14 -2.26 28.40
CA ASP A 235 1.07 -1.89 27.45
C ASP A 235 1.24 -2.50 26.03
N PRO A 236 1.36 -3.84 25.90
CA PRO A 236 1.45 -4.51 24.60
C PRO A 236 0.20 -4.23 23.77
N ARG A 237 0.38 -3.74 22.54
CA ARG A 237 -0.72 -3.48 21.59
C ARG A 237 -1.40 -4.79 21.20
N THR A 238 -2.70 -4.76 20.89
CA THR A 238 -3.40 -5.92 20.32
C THR A 238 -3.25 -5.90 18.80
N PHE A 239 -2.83 -7.03 18.21
CA PHE A 239 -2.91 -7.24 16.77
C PHE A 239 -4.14 -8.11 16.46
N HIS A 240 -5.08 -7.61 15.67
CA HIS A 240 -6.28 -8.36 15.27
C HIS A 240 -5.97 -9.22 14.05
N VAL A 241 -5.74 -10.51 14.27
CA VAL A 241 -5.31 -11.46 13.25
C VAL A 241 -6.46 -12.37 12.85
N ARG A 242 -6.56 -12.69 11.56
CA ARG A 242 -7.57 -13.60 11.01
C ARG A 242 -6.92 -14.65 10.13
N GLY A 243 -7.51 -15.85 10.07
CA GLY A 243 -6.99 -16.96 9.26
C GLY A 243 -5.78 -17.70 9.85
N PHE A 244 -5.49 -17.55 11.14
CA PHE A 244 -4.42 -18.31 11.80
C PHE A 244 -4.76 -19.81 11.85
N GLY A 245 -3.83 -20.68 11.47
CA GLY A 245 -4.00 -22.13 11.42
C GLY A 245 -3.45 -22.82 10.16
N THR A 246 -3.72 -24.13 10.08
CA THR A 246 -3.34 -25.00 8.96
C THR A 246 -4.31 -24.87 7.79
N THR A 247 -3.77 -24.54 6.61
CA THR A 247 -4.49 -24.63 5.32
C THR A 247 -3.71 -25.56 4.40
N ASN A 248 -4.38 -26.58 3.84
CA ASN A 248 -3.78 -27.56 2.91
C ASN A 248 -2.50 -28.24 3.45
N GLY A 249 -2.46 -28.53 4.75
CA GLY A 249 -1.33 -29.22 5.40
C GLY A 249 -0.12 -28.32 5.74
N VAL A 250 -0.21 -27.01 5.48
CA VAL A 250 0.81 -26.02 5.88
C VAL A 250 0.19 -25.10 6.93
N ALA A 251 0.91 -24.83 8.03
CA ALA A 251 0.45 -23.99 9.12
C ALA A 251 1.17 -22.63 9.12
N ASN A 252 0.39 -21.55 9.16
CA ASN A 252 0.95 -20.21 9.30
C ASN A 252 1.39 -19.95 10.74
N LYS A 253 2.25 -18.96 10.91
CA LYS A 253 3.01 -18.74 12.15
C LYS A 253 2.76 -17.35 12.71
N ILE A 254 2.69 -17.27 14.04
CA ILE A 254 2.72 -16.02 14.80
C ILE A 254 3.83 -16.17 15.85
N GLY A 255 4.80 -15.26 15.86
CA GLY A 255 5.98 -15.38 16.71
C GLY A 255 6.58 -14.07 17.18
N LEU A 256 7.59 -14.19 18.03
CA LEU A 256 8.36 -13.09 18.59
C LEU A 256 9.85 -13.19 18.23
N THR A 257 10.52 -12.04 18.19
CA THR A 257 11.93 -11.89 17.77
C THR A 257 12.97 -12.53 18.72
N ALA A 258 12.56 -13.45 19.58
CA ALA A 258 13.40 -14.22 20.50
C ALA A 258 12.67 -15.51 20.90
N THR A 259 13.43 -16.54 21.31
CA THR A 259 12.87 -17.84 21.70
C THR A 259 11.80 -17.71 22.78
N LEU A 260 10.63 -18.30 22.52
CA LEU A 260 9.48 -18.19 23.41
C LEU A 260 9.79 -18.83 24.75
N SER A 261 9.59 -18.07 25.82
CA SER A 261 9.92 -18.44 27.20
C SER A 261 8.93 -17.79 28.16
N SER A 262 8.41 -18.56 29.12
CA SER A 262 7.39 -18.06 30.05
C SER A 262 7.99 -17.16 31.13
N PRO A 263 7.30 -16.10 31.60
CA PRO A 263 7.72 -15.33 32.77
C PRO A 263 7.75 -16.15 34.06
N THR A 264 7.05 -17.29 34.10
CA THR A 264 6.98 -18.18 35.27
C THR A 264 7.60 -19.54 34.94
N PRO A 265 8.59 -20.02 35.72
CA PRO A 265 9.19 -21.35 35.52
C PRO A 265 8.14 -22.47 35.46
N GLY A 266 8.29 -23.37 34.48
CA GLY A 266 7.38 -24.51 34.29
C GLY A 266 5.99 -24.18 33.72
N LYS A 267 5.75 -22.95 33.25
CA LYS A 267 4.54 -22.57 32.52
C LYS A 267 4.79 -22.52 31.01
N SER A 268 3.70 -22.61 30.24
CA SER A 268 3.74 -22.45 28.78
C SER A 268 4.27 -21.06 28.41
N PRO A 269 5.09 -20.92 27.35
CA PRO A 269 5.54 -19.63 26.83
C PRO A 269 4.52 -18.98 25.89
N PHE A 270 3.30 -19.54 25.80
CA PHE A 270 2.12 -18.88 25.24
C PHE A 270 0.89 -19.18 26.11
N SER A 271 -0.17 -18.41 25.95
CA SER A 271 -1.51 -18.73 26.47
C SER A 271 -2.59 -18.35 25.46
N TYR A 272 -3.72 -19.05 25.47
CA TYR A 272 -4.89 -18.71 24.65
C TYR A 272 -6.13 -18.60 25.54
N ASN A 273 -6.80 -17.45 25.47
CA ASN A 273 -8.05 -17.17 26.14
C ASN A 273 -9.22 -17.42 25.18
N ALA A 274 -9.85 -18.59 25.31
CA ALA A 274 -10.94 -19.03 24.44
C ALA A 274 -12.23 -18.20 24.53
N ARG A 275 -12.42 -17.39 25.59
CA ARG A 275 -13.57 -16.48 25.72
C ARG A 275 -13.42 -15.26 24.82
N ASP A 276 -12.23 -14.67 24.82
CA ASP A 276 -11.96 -13.39 24.17
C ASP A 276 -11.20 -13.54 22.84
N GLY A 277 -10.77 -14.76 22.49
CA GLY A 277 -10.03 -15.05 21.25
C GLY A 277 -8.56 -14.63 21.28
N ILE A 278 -7.99 -14.38 22.46
CA ILE A 278 -6.67 -13.77 22.61
C ILE A 278 -5.57 -14.83 22.78
N LEU A 279 -4.64 -14.89 21.83
CA LEU A 279 -3.34 -15.55 21.93
C LEU A 279 -2.30 -14.56 22.49
N THR A 280 -1.64 -14.92 23.58
CA THR A 280 -0.54 -14.14 24.18
C THR A 280 0.74 -14.94 24.09
N LEU A 281 1.80 -14.35 23.52
CA LEU A 281 3.13 -14.97 23.43
C LEU A 281 4.10 -14.30 24.40
N TYR A 282 5.04 -15.07 24.97
CA TYR A 282 5.99 -14.58 25.98
C TYR A 282 7.46 -14.83 25.60
N VAL A 283 8.32 -13.86 25.94
CA VAL A 283 9.78 -13.99 26.00
C VAL A 283 10.23 -13.46 27.36
N GLY A 284 10.22 -14.32 28.37
CA GLY A 284 10.42 -13.94 29.77
C GLY A 284 9.38 -12.91 30.20
N LEU A 285 9.84 -11.69 30.54
CA LEU A 285 8.97 -10.57 30.93
C LEU A 285 8.35 -9.80 29.76
N TYR A 286 8.81 -10.03 28.53
CA TYR A 286 8.24 -9.41 27.33
C TYR A 286 7.05 -10.25 26.86
N THR A 287 5.96 -9.58 26.47
CA THR A 287 4.70 -10.19 26.05
C THR A 287 4.17 -9.51 24.79
N GLN A 288 3.41 -10.23 23.97
CA GLN A 288 2.70 -9.65 22.83
C GLN A 288 1.35 -10.32 22.65
N ILE A 289 0.33 -9.50 22.36
CA ILE A 289 -1.07 -9.87 22.27
C ILE A 289 -1.49 -9.95 20.80
N PHE A 290 -2.15 -11.05 20.45
CA PHE A 290 -2.78 -11.28 19.16
C PHE A 290 -4.23 -11.74 19.39
N GLU A 291 -5.21 -11.00 18.91
CA GLU A 291 -6.61 -11.42 18.91
C GLU A 291 -6.86 -12.22 17.63
N ILE A 292 -6.90 -13.56 17.75
CA ILE A 292 -6.93 -14.51 16.62
C ILE A 292 -8.34 -15.05 16.33
N GLY A 293 -9.35 -14.63 17.10
CA GLY A 293 -10.70 -15.17 17.11
C GLY A 293 -10.93 -16.30 18.13
N THR A 294 -12.20 -16.58 18.40
CA THR A 294 -12.65 -17.66 19.30
C THR A 294 -12.69 -19.02 18.60
N GLY A 295 -12.72 -20.11 19.37
CA GLY A 295 -12.98 -21.47 18.88
C GLY A 295 -11.74 -22.33 18.60
N TYR A 296 -10.53 -21.89 18.94
CA TYR A 296 -9.33 -22.71 18.78
C TYR A 296 -9.20 -23.73 19.92
N ASP A 297 -8.77 -24.94 19.58
CA ASP A 297 -8.44 -26.00 20.54
C ASP A 297 -7.03 -25.80 21.11
N TYR A 298 -6.92 -25.56 22.42
CA TYR A 298 -5.62 -25.34 23.08
C TYR A 298 -4.61 -26.47 22.83
N THR A 299 -5.07 -27.71 22.61
CA THR A 299 -4.19 -28.87 22.39
C THR A 299 -3.52 -28.91 21.01
N GLN A 300 -3.96 -28.08 20.06
CA GLN A 300 -3.46 -28.06 18.68
C GLN A 300 -2.45 -26.92 18.43
N PHE A 301 -2.12 -26.12 19.44
CA PHE A 301 -1.05 -25.12 19.34
C PHE A 301 0.32 -25.79 19.56
N GLU A 302 1.27 -25.50 18.70
CA GLU A 302 2.64 -26.05 18.74
C GLU A 302 3.68 -24.92 18.67
N ILE A 303 4.70 -24.99 19.52
CA ILE A 303 5.83 -24.06 19.50
C ILE A 303 6.81 -24.52 18.44
N VAL A 304 7.09 -23.66 17.48
CA VAL A 304 7.90 -23.96 16.29
C VAL A 304 8.93 -22.87 16.02
N SER A 305 9.94 -23.22 15.22
CA SER A 305 10.84 -22.23 14.65
C SER A 305 10.19 -21.58 13.43
N ASP A 306 10.31 -20.26 13.31
CA ASP A 306 10.05 -19.59 12.04
C ASP A 306 11.34 -19.43 11.23
N THR A 307 11.26 -19.83 9.96
CA THR A 307 12.35 -19.84 8.97
C THR A 307 11.95 -19.07 7.72
N SER A 308 10.84 -18.32 7.78
CA SER A 308 10.34 -17.50 6.68
C SER A 308 11.40 -16.51 6.19
N ARG A 309 11.51 -16.36 4.86
CA ARG A 309 12.61 -15.63 4.22
C ARG A 309 12.48 -14.10 4.39
N GLY A 310 13.56 -13.46 4.84
CA GLY A 310 13.63 -12.02 5.05
C GLY A 310 12.79 -11.50 6.22
N ILE A 311 12.56 -12.32 7.24
CA ILE A 311 12.21 -11.88 8.60
C ILE A 311 13.15 -12.59 9.61
N PRO A 312 13.26 -12.15 10.88
CA PRO A 312 14.12 -12.80 11.86
C PRO A 312 13.80 -14.29 12.01
N GLN A 313 14.80 -15.15 11.80
CA GLN A 313 14.64 -16.60 11.90
C GLN A 313 14.95 -17.06 13.32
N ILE A 314 13.91 -17.32 14.11
CA ILE A 314 14.03 -17.56 15.55
C ILE A 314 13.70 -19.01 15.88
N TYR A 315 14.66 -19.69 16.50
CA TYR A 315 14.49 -21.06 17.00
C TYR A 315 13.46 -21.08 18.15
N LEU A 316 12.39 -21.86 17.98
CA LEU A 316 11.24 -21.91 18.90
C LEU A 316 10.69 -20.50 19.24
N GLY A 317 10.74 -19.57 18.29
CA GLY A 317 10.26 -18.20 18.42
C GLY A 317 8.79 -18.00 18.06
N ALA A 318 8.12 -19.00 17.50
CA ALA A 318 6.76 -18.89 16.99
C ALA A 318 5.84 -19.98 17.54
N VAL A 319 4.54 -19.73 17.39
CA VAL A 319 3.48 -20.72 17.55
C VAL A 319 2.79 -20.90 16.21
N GLN A 320 2.46 -22.14 15.88
CA GLN A 320 1.52 -22.49 14.82
C GLN A 320 0.30 -23.20 15.43
N TYR A 321 -0.82 -23.22 14.72
CA TYR A 321 -2.00 -23.99 15.10
C TYR A 321 -2.25 -25.09 14.07
N ASN A 322 -2.19 -26.34 14.50
CA ASN A 322 -2.15 -27.51 13.63
C ASN A 322 -3.51 -27.86 13.00
N GLY A 323 -4.61 -27.35 13.54
CA GLY A 323 -5.95 -27.48 12.94
C GLY A 323 -6.28 -26.39 11.91
N PRO A 324 -7.41 -26.49 11.19
CA PRO A 324 -7.89 -25.41 10.34
C PRO A 324 -8.34 -24.19 11.16
N PRO A 325 -8.25 -22.95 10.63
CA PRO A 325 -8.78 -21.76 11.29
C PRO A 325 -10.27 -21.98 11.67
N PRO A 326 -10.69 -21.82 12.94
CA PRO A 326 -12.05 -22.15 13.39
C PRO A 326 -13.14 -21.32 12.71
N ASN A 327 -12.81 -20.10 12.31
CA ASN A 327 -13.66 -19.20 11.53
C ASN A 327 -12.99 -18.97 10.17
N PRO A 328 -13.11 -19.92 9.22
CA PRO A 328 -12.45 -19.82 7.92
C PRO A 328 -13.17 -18.84 7.00
N GLY A 329 -12.43 -18.27 6.05
CA GLY A 329 -12.94 -17.29 5.08
C GLY A 329 -12.27 -15.94 5.20
N MET A 330 -12.75 -14.98 4.40
CA MET A 330 -12.26 -13.60 4.37
C MET A 330 -13.00 -12.74 5.40
N PRO A 331 -12.31 -11.97 6.25
CA PRO A 331 -12.95 -11.04 7.18
C PRO A 331 -13.78 -9.97 6.45
N PRO A 332 -14.90 -9.47 7.00
CA PRO A 332 -15.73 -8.44 6.38
C PRO A 332 -15.00 -7.13 6.02
N GLU A 333 -13.93 -6.81 6.76
CA GLU A 333 -13.08 -5.63 6.58
C GLU A 333 -12.11 -5.80 5.40
N CYS A 334 -11.85 -7.05 5.00
CA CYS A 334 -10.92 -7.42 3.94
C CYS A 334 -11.63 -7.60 2.58
N LYS A 335 -10.86 -7.41 1.51
CA LYS A 335 -11.29 -7.60 0.12
C LYS A 335 -10.28 -8.52 -0.58
N LYS A 336 -10.73 -9.25 -1.60
CA LYS A 336 -9.83 -10.07 -2.43
C LYS A 336 -8.73 -9.20 -3.01
N CYS A 337 -7.47 -9.65 -2.88
CA CYS A 337 -6.34 -9.04 -3.57
C CYS A 337 -6.57 -9.07 -5.09
N LYS A 338 -6.31 -7.93 -5.76
CA LYS A 338 -6.41 -7.79 -7.21
C LYS A 338 -5.17 -8.35 -7.89
N ASP A 339 -5.38 -8.93 -9.06
CA ASP A 339 -4.29 -9.36 -9.92
C ASP A 339 -3.50 -8.16 -10.44
N VAL A 340 -2.21 -8.34 -10.76
CA VAL A 340 -1.36 -7.28 -11.33
C VAL A 340 -1.93 -6.85 -12.69
N PRO A 341 -2.16 -5.55 -12.95
CA PRO A 341 -2.72 -5.12 -14.22
C PRO A 341 -1.71 -5.33 -15.35
N GLY A 342 -2.23 -5.66 -16.55
CA GLY A 342 -1.43 -5.73 -17.76
C GLY A 342 -0.84 -4.37 -18.15
N ILE A 343 0.24 -4.41 -18.93
CA ILE A 343 1.02 -3.25 -19.37
C ILE A 343 0.40 -2.70 -20.66
N PRO A 344 -0.23 -1.50 -20.65
CA PRO A 344 -0.86 -0.94 -21.85
C PRO A 344 0.20 -0.64 -22.92
N GLY A 345 0.02 -1.18 -24.12
CA GLY A 345 1.02 -1.10 -25.20
C GLY A 345 1.93 -2.33 -25.32
N VAL A 346 1.83 -3.29 -24.40
CA VAL A 346 2.48 -4.62 -24.53
C VAL A 346 1.44 -5.73 -24.49
N ASP A 347 0.64 -5.75 -23.42
CA ASP A 347 -0.40 -6.76 -23.25
C ASP A 347 -1.65 -6.34 -24.03
N GLN A 348 -2.37 -7.31 -24.60
CA GLN A 348 -3.66 -7.02 -25.24
C GLN A 348 -4.64 -6.49 -24.18
N PRO A 349 -5.46 -5.47 -24.48
CA PRO A 349 -6.45 -4.98 -23.54
C PRO A 349 -7.37 -6.15 -23.16
N PRO A 350 -7.68 -6.35 -21.86
CA PRO A 350 -8.55 -7.44 -21.45
C PRO A 350 -9.90 -7.32 -22.14
N ALA A 351 -10.39 -8.43 -22.70
CA ALA A 351 -11.74 -8.48 -23.23
C ALA A 351 -12.74 -8.30 -22.08
N THR A 352 -13.40 -7.13 -22.05
CA THR A 352 -14.24 -6.58 -20.95
C THR A 352 -13.41 -6.08 -19.74
N SER A 353 -13.76 -4.98 -19.07
CA SER A 353 -15.05 -4.29 -18.98
C SER A 353 -15.01 -2.75 -19.14
N TYR A 354 -13.87 -2.14 -19.46
CA TYR A 354 -13.80 -0.69 -19.72
C TYR A 354 -14.22 -0.38 -21.16
N SER A 355 -15.29 0.41 -21.31
CA SER A 355 -15.75 0.90 -22.61
C SER A 355 -14.82 2.02 -23.11
N ILE A 356 -13.71 1.64 -23.72
CA ILE A 356 -12.90 2.56 -24.53
C ILE A 356 -13.62 2.72 -25.88
N GLU A 357 -14.28 3.85 -26.09
CA GLU A 357 -14.73 4.23 -27.44
C GLU A 357 -13.49 4.55 -28.28
N THR A 358 -13.02 3.55 -29.03
CA THR A 358 -12.01 3.73 -30.06
C THR A 358 -12.61 4.56 -31.19
N ALA A 359 -12.50 5.89 -31.08
CA ALA A 359 -12.96 6.84 -32.08
C ALA A 359 -12.15 6.68 -33.39
N THR A 360 -12.56 5.74 -34.24
CA THR A 360 -12.05 5.58 -35.60
C THR A 360 -12.41 6.82 -36.40
N LYS A 361 -11.39 7.58 -36.79
CA LYS A 361 -11.53 8.84 -37.51
C LYS A 361 -11.95 8.60 -38.96
N SER A 362 -13.25 8.36 -39.16
CA SER A 362 -13.84 8.11 -40.47
C SER A 362 -13.67 9.31 -41.40
N THR A 363 -13.01 9.10 -42.54
CA THR A 363 -12.82 10.12 -43.58
C THR A 363 -14.17 10.55 -44.15
N SER A 364 -14.52 11.83 -44.02
CA SER A 364 -15.80 12.36 -44.45
C SER A 364 -15.89 12.48 -45.97
N SER A 365 -16.57 11.53 -46.61
CA SER A 365 -17.07 11.67 -47.98
C SER A 365 -18.47 12.27 -47.94
N ALA A 366 -18.68 13.42 -48.59
CA ALA A 366 -19.93 14.16 -48.52
C ALA A 366 -21.08 13.44 -49.27
N SER A 367 -22.29 13.46 -48.69
CA SER A 367 -23.54 13.26 -49.43
C SER A 367 -24.74 13.91 -48.73
N ILE A 368 -25.17 15.02 -49.33
CA ILE A 368 -26.56 15.41 -49.62
C ILE A 368 -27.60 15.30 -48.49
N PHE A 369 -28.08 16.48 -48.06
CA PHE A 369 -29.29 16.65 -47.25
C PHE A 369 -30.57 16.30 -48.03
N THR A 370 -31.51 15.61 -47.36
CA THR A 370 -32.96 15.69 -47.64
C THR A 370 -33.74 15.67 -46.31
N PRO A 371 -34.74 16.55 -46.08
CA PRO A 371 -35.43 16.68 -44.79
C PRO A 371 -36.88 16.12 -44.75
N SER A 372 -37.43 16.05 -43.52
CA SER A 372 -38.85 15.84 -43.13
C SER A 372 -39.33 14.38 -43.13
N SER A 373 -39.94 13.84 -42.07
CA SER A 373 -41.10 14.36 -41.33
C SER A 373 -41.29 13.76 -39.91
N THR A 374 -42.07 14.46 -39.07
CA THR A 374 -42.63 14.06 -37.74
C THR A 374 -44.05 13.42 -37.92
N PRO A 375 -44.89 13.02 -36.90
CA PRO A 375 -44.84 13.32 -35.44
C PRO A 375 -45.43 12.28 -34.40
N VAL A 376 -45.35 12.59 -33.08
CA VAL A 376 -46.26 12.20 -31.94
C VAL A 376 -46.27 10.68 -31.51
N ALA A 377 -46.48 10.20 -30.27
CA ALA A 377 -47.05 10.67 -28.96
C ALA A 377 -46.26 10.09 -27.74
N THR A 378 -46.04 10.74 -26.58
CA THR A 378 -46.91 11.15 -25.43
C THR A 378 -47.14 10.10 -24.31
N LYS A 379 -46.84 10.50 -23.04
CA LYS A 379 -47.30 10.08 -21.68
C LYS A 379 -46.12 9.73 -20.74
N THR A 380 -45.68 10.56 -19.79
CA THR A 380 -46.33 11.08 -18.54
C THR A 380 -46.63 10.04 -17.47
N SER A 381 -45.85 10.04 -16.37
CA SER A 381 -46.36 10.16 -14.98
C SER A 381 -45.21 10.22 -13.95
N ALA A 382 -45.49 10.82 -12.79
CA ALA A 382 -44.52 11.09 -11.72
C ALA A 382 -45.05 10.60 -10.36
N SER A 383 -44.16 10.37 -9.38
CA SER A 383 -44.54 10.39 -7.96
C SER A 383 -43.34 10.48 -7.00
N LYS A 384 -43.40 11.43 -6.05
CA LYS A 384 -42.65 11.52 -4.79
C LYS A 384 -43.66 11.95 -3.70
N PRO A 385 -43.62 11.40 -2.47
CA PRO A 385 -43.33 12.21 -1.26
C PRO A 385 -42.34 11.50 -0.28
N THR A 386 -41.48 12.14 0.53
CA THR A 386 -41.66 12.92 1.80
C THR A 386 -42.24 12.07 2.97
N ALA A 387 -41.91 12.20 4.28
CA ALA A 387 -41.14 13.19 5.07
C ALA A 387 -40.72 12.66 6.50
N THR A 388 -39.87 13.42 7.23
CA THR A 388 -39.74 13.56 8.73
C THR A 388 -39.47 12.32 9.63
N ASP A 389 -38.67 12.38 10.71
CA ASP A 389 -38.83 13.22 11.92
C ASP A 389 -37.58 13.37 12.84
N LYS A 390 -37.65 14.28 13.83
CA LYS A 390 -36.65 14.51 14.92
C LYS A 390 -37.34 14.82 16.27
N PRO A 391 -36.89 14.18 17.36
CA PRO A 391 -36.55 14.84 18.65
C PRO A 391 -35.16 14.37 19.18
N THR A 392 -34.64 14.67 20.38
CA THR A 392 -34.45 15.93 21.18
C THR A 392 -33.32 15.65 22.23
N ALA A 393 -32.73 16.65 22.89
CA ALA A 393 -31.51 16.50 23.73
C ALA A 393 -31.68 16.84 25.23
N THR A 394 -30.85 16.19 26.06
CA THR A 394 -30.49 16.43 27.49
C THR A 394 -29.32 15.48 27.83
N ASP A 395 -28.39 15.67 28.79
CA ASP A 395 -27.90 16.86 29.51
C ASP A 395 -26.45 16.58 30.03
N LYS A 396 -25.87 17.38 30.95
CA LYS A 396 -24.47 17.28 31.43
C LYS A 396 -24.32 17.58 32.94
N PRO A 397 -23.34 16.96 33.66
CA PRO A 397 -22.21 17.75 34.20
C PRO A 397 -20.87 16.95 34.24
N THR A 398 -19.76 17.44 33.67
CA THR A 398 -18.73 18.33 34.27
C THR A 398 -17.80 17.68 35.33
N ALA A 399 -16.54 17.46 34.95
CA ALA A 399 -15.36 17.55 35.81
C ALA A 399 -14.15 18.01 34.96
N THR A 400 -13.22 18.76 35.54
CA THR A 400 -12.17 19.51 34.80
C THR A 400 -10.79 19.20 35.35
N HIS A 401 -9.86 18.73 34.53
CA HIS A 401 -8.43 18.71 34.88
C HIS A 401 -7.55 19.02 33.65
N LYS A 402 -6.61 19.97 33.82
CA LYS A 402 -5.62 20.33 32.78
C LYS A 402 -4.46 19.32 32.79
N PRO A 403 -4.01 18.79 31.65
CA PRO A 403 -2.75 18.05 31.57
C PRO A 403 -1.55 19.01 31.49
N HIS A 404 -0.49 18.71 32.25
CA HIS A 404 0.82 19.36 32.08
C HIS A 404 1.51 18.80 30.83
N ILE A 405 1.95 19.68 29.93
CA ILE A 405 2.78 19.31 28.78
C ILE A 405 4.24 19.23 29.25
N LYS A 406 4.88 18.06 29.09
CA LYS A 406 6.34 17.93 29.11
C LYS A 406 6.84 17.88 27.67
N THR A 407 7.62 18.88 27.26
CA THR A 407 8.31 18.87 25.97
C THR A 407 9.49 17.91 26.03
N VAL A 408 9.58 16.98 25.09
CA VAL A 408 10.75 16.10 24.89
C VAL A 408 11.43 16.52 23.60
N THR A 409 12.66 17.02 23.69
CA THR A 409 13.49 17.34 22.53
C THR A 409 14.21 16.08 22.07
N VAL A 410 13.92 15.62 20.84
CA VAL A 410 14.62 14.50 20.20
C VAL A 410 15.64 15.06 19.21
N PHE A 411 16.90 14.68 19.37
CA PHE A 411 17.94 14.98 18.38
C PHE A 411 17.89 13.95 17.26
N VAL A 412 17.60 14.40 16.03
CA VAL A 412 17.66 13.57 14.83
C VAL A 412 18.99 13.80 14.14
N THR A 413 19.88 12.83 14.19
CA THR A 413 21.14 12.84 13.42
C THR A 413 20.89 12.26 12.04
N ALA A 414 20.75 13.11 11.03
CA ALA A 414 20.74 12.68 9.64
C ALA A 414 22.18 12.41 9.18
N THR A 415 22.53 11.15 8.91
CA THR A 415 23.76 10.81 8.19
C THR A 415 23.58 11.16 6.71
N VAL A 416 24.16 12.29 6.29
CA VAL A 416 24.32 12.62 4.87
C VAL A 416 25.43 11.74 4.31
N THR A 417 25.08 10.85 3.37
CA THR A 417 26.06 10.09 2.59
C THR A 417 26.48 10.96 1.41
N ASP A 418 27.49 11.80 1.62
CA ASP A 418 28.04 12.61 0.54
C ASP A 418 28.79 11.69 -0.45
N THR A 419 28.42 11.75 -1.73
CA THR A 419 29.01 10.91 -2.78
C THR A 419 29.91 11.76 -3.64
N GLU A 420 31.16 11.88 -3.22
CA GLU A 420 32.18 12.66 -3.91
C GLU A 420 32.70 11.89 -5.14
N TYR A 421 32.43 12.40 -6.34
CA TYR A 421 32.91 11.81 -7.59
C TYR A 421 34.35 12.27 -7.88
N VAL A 422 35.33 11.41 -7.59
CA VAL A 422 36.72 11.63 -8.01
C VAL A 422 36.90 11.12 -9.44
N THR A 423 37.22 12.03 -10.37
CA THR A 423 37.58 11.66 -11.75
C THR A 423 39.10 11.49 -11.83
N GLU A 424 39.59 10.26 -11.65
CA GLU A 424 41.00 9.95 -11.84
C GLU A 424 41.31 9.88 -13.35
N THR A 425 42.33 10.62 -13.80
CA THR A 425 42.74 10.69 -15.21
C THR A 425 44.11 10.06 -15.38
N ASP A 426 44.13 8.77 -15.72
CA ASP A 426 45.38 8.07 -16.05
C ASP A 426 45.96 8.57 -17.37
N TYR A 427 47.20 9.07 -17.31
CA TYR A 427 48.01 9.32 -18.50
C TYR A 427 48.83 8.06 -18.82
N VAL A 428 48.51 7.42 -19.94
CA VAL A 428 49.31 6.32 -20.48
C VAL A 428 50.61 6.90 -21.06
N SER A 429 51.76 6.39 -20.59
CA SER A 429 53.10 6.65 -21.13
C SER A 429 53.79 5.35 -21.55
#